data_AF-A0A368YLF8-F1
#
_entry.id   AF-A0A368YLF8-F1
#
_cell.length_a   1.000
_cell.length_b   1.000
_cell.length_c   1.000
_cell.angle_alpha   90.00
_cell.angle_beta   90.00
_cell.angle_gamma   90.00
#
_symmetry.space_group_name_H-M   'P 1'
#
loop_
_entity.id
_entity.type
_entity.pdbx_description
1 polymer ?
#
loop_
_entity_poly.entity_id
_entity_poly.type
_entity_poly.pdbx_seq_one_letter_code
_entity_poly.pdbx_strand_id
1 'polypeptide(L)' 'MERAERNDIWLTIRNDLVAVGVALLANISAVIVVEGLNYEKIAVKKACENDVNLLKYSGSKFELSAKFIKKYYSID' A
#
# COMPACT_ATOMS: atom_id res chain seq x y z
N MET A 1 2.81 11.41 2.86
CA MET A 1 1.53 11.21 2.13
C MET A 1 1.12 12.42 1.31
N GLU A 2 1.62 13.62 1.65
CA GLU A 2 1.44 14.88 0.90
C GLU A 2 1.81 14.82 -0.60
N ARG A 3 2.47 13.75 -1.07
CA ARG A 3 2.92 13.56 -2.46
C ARG A 3 2.39 12.29 -3.13
N ALA A 4 1.37 11.63 -2.55
CA ALA A 4 0.79 10.45 -3.18
C ALA A 4 -0.01 10.88 -4.42
N GLU A 5 0.24 10.25 -5.56
CA GLU A 5 -0.36 10.62 -6.84
C GLU A 5 -0.94 9.40 -7.58
N ARG A 6 -1.67 9.68 -8.65
CA ARG A 6 -2.20 8.64 -9.53
C ARG A 6 -1.07 7.72 -9.99
N ASN A 7 -1.35 6.42 -9.96
CA ASN A 7 -0.43 5.32 -10.31
C ASN A 7 0.61 4.95 -9.25
N ASP A 8 0.60 5.58 -8.07
CA ASP A 8 1.43 5.13 -6.96
C ASP A 8 0.88 3.84 -6.32
N ILE A 9 1.77 3.13 -5.61
CA ILE A 9 1.40 2.08 -4.66
C ILE A 9 1.87 2.53 -3.28
N TRP A 10 0.98 2.53 -2.29
CA TRP A 10 1.32 2.93 -0.94
C TRP A 10 1.56 1.74 -0.02
N LEU A 11 2.81 1.58 0.45
CA LEU A 11 3.17 0.62 1.50
C LEU A 11 2.94 1.24 2.89
N THR A 12 2.12 0.61 3.72
CA THR A 12 1.72 1.19 5.02
C THR A 12 1.46 0.14 6.09
N ILE A 13 1.39 0.59 7.36
CA ILE A 13 0.84 -0.19 8.48
C ILE A 13 -0.61 0.20 8.79
N ARG A 14 -1.15 1.22 8.12
CA ARG A 14 -2.56 1.63 8.25
C ARG A 14 -3.43 0.55 7.64
N ASN A 15 -4.16 -0.15 8.49
CA ASN A 15 -5.06 -1.24 8.15
C ASN A 15 -6.54 -0.84 8.35
N ASP A 16 -6.81 0.46 8.52
CA ASP A 16 -8.09 1.06 8.85
C ASP A 16 -8.66 1.91 7.70
N LEU A 17 -9.76 2.63 7.96
CA LEU A 17 -10.43 3.47 6.95
C LEU A 17 -9.55 4.58 6.37
N VAL A 18 -8.49 4.99 7.08
CA VAL A 18 -7.57 6.00 6.55
C VAL A 18 -6.86 5.49 5.31
N ALA A 19 -6.50 4.20 5.26
CA ALA A 19 -5.93 3.59 4.05
C ALA A 19 -6.84 3.78 2.82
N VAL A 20 -8.14 3.55 3.00
CA VAL A 20 -9.14 3.67 1.93
C VAL A 20 -9.36 5.13 1.52
N GLY A 21 -9.52 6.02 2.51
CA GLY A 21 -9.74 7.45 2.24
C GLY A 21 -8.59 8.08 1.47
N VAL A 22 -7.36 7.72 1.84
CA VAL A 22 -6.15 8.11 1.11
C VAL A 22 -6.18 7.62 -0.33
N ALA A 23 -6.51 6.35 -0.53
CA ALA A 23 -6.48 5.77 -1.85
C ALA A 23 -7.43 6.48 -2.82
N LEU A 24 -8.59 6.87 -2.31
CA LEU A 24 -9.59 7.63 -3.04
C LEU A 24 -9.17 9.08 -3.31
N LEU A 25 -8.63 9.78 -2.30
CA LEU A 25 -8.25 11.19 -2.43
C LEU A 25 -7.06 11.40 -3.38
N ALA A 26 -6.06 10.52 -3.30
CA ALA A 26 -4.85 10.59 -4.12
C ALA A 26 -4.95 9.79 -5.43
N ASN A 27 -6.01 8.98 -5.58
CA ASN A 27 -6.24 8.10 -6.73
C ASN A 27 -5.06 7.16 -7.05
N ILE A 28 -4.39 6.68 -6.01
CA ILE A 28 -3.29 5.72 -6.12
C ILE A 28 -3.83 4.35 -6.59
N SER A 29 -2.97 3.54 -7.22
CA SER A 29 -3.39 2.25 -7.78
C SER A 29 -3.72 1.20 -6.73
N ALA A 30 -3.04 1.21 -5.59
CA ALA A 30 -3.29 0.27 -4.49
C ALA A 30 -2.68 0.74 -3.16
N VAL A 31 -3.23 0.21 -2.07
CA VAL A 31 -2.59 0.23 -0.74
C VAL A 31 -2.17 -1.18 -0.39
N ILE A 32 -0.94 -1.34 0.10
CA ILE A 32 -0.43 -2.60 0.63
C ILE A 32 -0.19 -2.44 2.12
N VAL A 33 -0.92 -3.19 2.94
CA VAL A 33 -0.62 -3.31 4.37
C VAL A 33 0.51 -4.32 4.57
N VAL A 34 1.53 -3.93 5.33
CA VAL A 34 2.73 -4.74 5.59
C VAL A 34 2.71 -5.35 6.99
N GLU A 35 3.79 -6.04 7.38
CA GLU A 35 4.02 -6.56 8.73
C GLU A 35 3.00 -7.61 9.18
N GLY A 36 2.39 -8.32 8.21
CA GLY A 36 1.44 -9.40 8.49
C GLY A 36 0.09 -8.91 9.01
N LEU A 37 -0.15 -7.60 8.98
CA LEU A 37 -1.41 -7.01 9.41
C LEU A 37 -2.55 -7.41 8.44
N ASN A 38 -3.75 -7.53 8.99
CA ASN A 38 -4.98 -7.66 8.22
C ASN A 38 -5.74 -6.35 8.28
N TYR A 39 -6.39 -5.97 7.18
CA TYR A 39 -7.32 -4.85 7.17
C TYR A 39 -8.50 -5.11 8.12
N GLU A 40 -8.96 -4.05 8.76
CA GLU A 40 -10.22 -4.05 9.47
C GLU A 40 -11.37 -4.35 8.51
N LYS A 41 -12.38 -5.09 8.96
CA LYS A 41 -13.52 -5.48 8.13
C LYS A 41 -14.23 -4.28 7.50
N ILE A 42 -14.30 -3.16 8.21
CA ILE A 42 -14.92 -1.95 7.71
C ILE A 42 -14.09 -1.28 6.60
N ALA A 43 -12.76 -1.35 6.68
CA ALA A 43 -11.88 -0.88 5.61
C ALA A 43 -12.04 -1.74 4.36
N VAL A 44 -12.09 -3.08 4.51
CA VAL A 44 -12.33 -4.01 3.38
C VAL A 44 -13.68 -3.72 2.73
N LYS A 45 -14.75 -3.61 3.51
CA LYS A 45 -16.08 -3.28 3.00
C LYS A 45 -16.07 -1.97 2.21
N LYS A 46 -15.47 -0.91 2.78
CA LYS A 46 -15.43 0.39 2.14
C LYS A 46 -14.59 0.38 0.86
N ALA A 47 -13.49 -0.35 0.85
CA ALA A 47 -12.66 -0.52 -0.34
C ALA A 47 -13.43 -1.21 -1.48
N CYS A 48 -14.18 -2.28 -1.19
CA CYS A 48 -15.02 -2.94 -2.18
C CYS A 48 -16.10 -2.01 -2.75
N GLU A 49 -16.74 -1.19 -1.91
CA GLU A 49 -17.76 -0.23 -2.36
C GLU A 49 -17.22 0.85 -3.30
N ASN A 50 -15.92 1.16 -3.22
CA ASN A 50 -15.32 2.30 -3.93
C ASN A 50 -14.20 1.86 -4.89
N ASP A 51 -14.15 0.57 -5.23
CA ASP A 51 -13.17 -0.02 -6.16
C ASP A 51 -11.69 0.31 -5.80
N VAL A 52 -11.36 0.23 -4.51
CA VAL A 52 -10.00 0.43 -4.00
C VAL A 52 -9.28 -0.90 -3.85
N ASN A 53 -8.12 -1.01 -4.47
CA ASN A 53 -7.26 -2.18 -4.34
C ASN A 53 -6.53 -2.19 -2.98
N LEU A 54 -6.89 -3.14 -2.13
CA LEU A 54 -6.21 -3.42 -0.87
C LEU A 54 -5.45 -4.76 -0.96
N LEU A 55 -4.15 -4.72 -0.71
CA LEU A 55 -3.25 -5.87 -0.74
C LEU A 55 -2.56 -6.03 0.60
N LYS A 56 -2.03 -7.22 0.89
CA LYS A 56 -1.27 -7.44 2.13
C LYS A 56 0.05 -8.17 1.88
N TYR A 57 1.02 -7.88 2.73
CA TYR A 57 2.35 -8.50 2.73
C TYR A 57 2.79 -8.79 4.16
N SER A 58 3.42 -9.93 4.39
CA SER A 58 3.83 -10.37 5.74
C SER A 58 5.12 -9.71 6.23
N GLY A 59 6.01 -9.32 5.33
CA GLY A 59 7.30 -8.70 5.67
C GLY A 59 7.21 -7.18 5.85
N SER A 60 8.37 -6.54 6.01
CA SER A 60 8.46 -5.08 6.21
C SER A 60 8.32 -4.28 4.91
N LYS A 61 8.09 -2.96 5.04
CA LYS A 61 8.11 -2.02 3.91
C LYS A 61 9.43 -2.07 3.14
N PHE A 62 10.54 -2.13 3.87
CA PHE A 62 11.88 -2.18 3.27
C PHE A 62 12.08 -3.45 2.44
N GLU A 63 11.73 -4.62 3.00
CA GLU A 63 11.84 -5.90 2.29
C GLU A 63 11.01 -5.93 1.01
N LEU A 64 9.78 -5.43 1.06
CA LEU A 64 8.92 -5.39 -0.12
C LEU A 64 9.48 -4.41 -1.16
N SER A 65 9.88 -3.21 -0.76
CA SER A 65 10.50 -2.23 -1.67
C SER A 65 11.76 -2.79 -2.32
N ALA A 66 12.62 -3.48 -1.56
CA ALA A 66 13.85 -4.06 -2.06
C ALA A 66 13.65 -5.11 -3.17
N LYS A 67 12.47 -5.74 -3.25
CA LYS A 67 12.13 -6.69 -4.34
C LYS A 67 11.90 -6.01 -5.70
N PHE A 68 11.57 -4.73 -5.70
CA PHE A 68 11.31 -3.95 -6.93
C PHE A 68 12.49 -3.09 -7.36
N ILE A 69 13.53 -2.99 -6.53
CA ILE A 69 14.68 -2.14 -6.79
C ILE A 69 15.77 -2.97 -7.45
N LYS A 70 16.25 -2.53 -8.61
CA LYS A 70 17.54 -2.97 -9.15
C LYS A 70 18.64 -2.18 -8.46
N LYS A 71 19.63 -2.85 -7.86
CA LYS A 71 20.81 -2.16 -7.28
C LYS A 71 21.47 -1.31 -8.37
N TYR A 72 21.70 -0.04 -8.06
CA TYR A 72 22.28 0.93 -9.00
C TYR A 72 23.76 0.68 -9.31
N TYR A 73 24.45 -0.10 -8.47
CA TYR A 73 25.84 -0.50 -8.66
C TYR A 73 26.01 -1.97 -8.25
N SER A 74 26.51 -2.79 -9.18
CA SER A 74 27.27 -4.00 -8.86
C SER A 74 28.74 -3.61 -8.97
N ILE A 75 29.50 -3.80 -7.89
CA ILE A 75 30.95 -3.89 -8.01
C ILE A 75 31.18 -5.35 -8.40
N ASP A 76 31.50 -5.57 -9.67
CA ASP A 76 32.09 -6.82 -10.14
C ASP A 76 33.56 -6.91 -9.66
#